data_AF-A0A1G4W4T8-F1
#
_entry.id   AF-A0A1G4W4T8-F1
#
_cell.length_a   1.000
_cell.length_b   1.000
_cell.length_c   1.000
_cell.angle_alpha   90.00
_cell.angle_beta   90.00
_cell.angle_gamma   90.00
#
_symmetry.space_group_name_H-M   'P 1'
#
loop_
_entity.id
_entity.type
_entity.pdbx_description
1 polymer ?
#
loop_
_entity_poly.entity_id
_entity_poly.type
_entity_poly.pdbx_seq_one_letter_code
_entity_poly.pdbx_strand_id
1 'polypeptide(L)'
;MEDIKKVKNIPMNENLYSREYCKQLAHELTDGNIITGMTLGQLSCEIFAHAYVYYNFHLLPRFMQNMKAFKSFYHSVSDGVDLEDCGDKWYRRLAYRFIWILPTFKI
;
A
#
# COMPACT_ATOMS: atom_id res chain seq x y z
N MET A 1 -16.26 11.63 -13.98
CA MET A 1 -14.86 11.20 -13.75
C MET A 1 -14.53 11.77 -12.39
N GLU A 2 -14.73 10.98 -11.33
CA GLU A 2 -14.46 11.47 -9.97
C GLU A 2 -12.95 11.63 -9.82
N ASP A 3 -12.53 12.86 -9.53
CA ASP A 3 -11.14 13.18 -9.22
C ASP A 3 -10.72 12.39 -7.99
N ILE A 4 -9.79 11.45 -8.18
CA ILE A 4 -9.24 10.68 -7.09
C ILE A 4 -8.37 11.63 -6.26
N LYS A 5 -8.90 12.05 -5.11
CA LYS A 5 -8.22 13.02 -4.25
C LYS A 5 -7.20 12.27 -3.40
N LYS A 6 -5.92 12.56 -3.59
CA LYS A 6 -4.87 12.14 -2.64
C LYS A 6 -5.18 12.76 -1.28
N VAL A 7 -5.45 11.94 -0.28
CA VAL A 7 -5.91 12.40 1.04
C VAL A 7 -4.75 12.51 2.01
N LYS A 8 -3.84 11.54 1.96
CA LYS A 8 -2.77 11.43 2.94
C LYS A 8 -1.56 10.74 2.33
N ASN A 9 -0.40 11.35 2.50
CA ASN A 9 0.89 10.68 2.35
C ASN A 9 1.40 10.31 3.75
N ILE A 10 1.79 9.05 3.92
CA ILE A 10 2.41 8.55 5.15
C ILE A 10 3.88 8.26 4.83
N PRO A 11 4.85 8.86 5.54
CA PRO A 11 6.26 8.59 5.31
C PRO A 11 6.58 7.10 5.49
N MET A 12 7.39 6.57 4.59
CA MET A 12 7.81 5.17 4.66
C MET A 12 8.60 4.90 5.94
N ASN A 13 8.26 3.84 6.68
CA ASN A 13 8.99 3.39 7.84
C ASN A 13 8.91 1.86 8.01
N GLU A 14 9.81 1.30 8.81
CA GLU A 14 9.89 -0.15 9.02
C GLU A 14 8.65 -0.73 9.75
N ASN A 15 7.99 0.08 10.58
CA ASN A 15 6.75 -0.34 11.26
C ASN A 15 5.61 -0.61 10.27
N LEU A 16 5.59 0.05 9.10
CA LEU A 16 4.62 -0.22 8.02
C LEU A 16 4.81 -1.61 7.38
N TYR A 17 5.90 -2.31 7.69
CA TYR A 17 6.08 -3.70 7.32
C TYR A 17 5.44 -4.68 8.33
N SER A 18 4.92 -4.18 9.45
CA SER A 18 4.11 -4.96 10.39
C SER A 18 2.62 -4.88 10.02
N ARG A 19 2.01 -6.02 9.73
CA ARG A 19 0.56 -6.12 9.46
C ARG A 19 -0.29 -5.62 10.64
N GLU A 20 0.18 -5.79 11.87
CA GLU A 20 -0.53 -5.31 13.06
C GLU A 20 -0.49 -3.79 13.16
N TYR A 21 0.67 -3.19 12.94
CA TYR A 21 0.81 -1.73 12.92
C TYR A 21 -0.02 -1.11 11.79
N CYS A 22 -0.01 -1.71 10.58
CA CYS A 22 -0.85 -1.24 9.48
C CYS A 22 -2.35 -1.30 9.79
N LYS A 23 -2.80 -2.28 10.58
CA LYS A 23 -4.19 -2.34 11.05
C LYS A 23 -4.49 -1.23 12.06
N GLN A 24 -3.60 -1.00 13.03
CA GLN A 24 -3.76 0.09 14.00
C GLN A 24 -3.82 1.45 13.31
N LEU A 25 -2.89 1.71 12.39
CA LEU A 25 -2.87 2.93 11.60
C LEU A 25 -4.11 3.08 10.72
N ALA A 26 -4.61 1.98 10.14
CA ALA A 26 -5.88 2.00 9.42
C ALA A 26 -7.06 2.40 10.31
N HIS A 27 -7.12 1.89 11.55
CA HIS A 27 -8.12 2.30 12.52
C HIS A 27 -8.04 3.79 12.83
N GLU A 28 -6.84 4.31 13.13
CA GLU A 28 -6.65 5.74 13.40
C GLU A 28 -7.11 6.64 12.24
N LEU A 29 -6.83 6.23 11.00
CA LEU A 29 -7.19 6.98 9.79
C LEU A 29 -8.71 6.95 9.52
N THR A 30 -9.38 5.83 9.79
CA THR A 30 -10.83 5.72 9.65
C THR A 30 -11.56 6.41 10.79
N ASP A 31 -11.13 6.24 12.04
CA ASP A 31 -11.73 6.88 13.23
C ASP A 31 -11.58 8.41 13.18
N GLY A 32 -10.46 8.90 12.62
CA GLY A 32 -10.24 10.31 12.34
C GLY A 32 -11.07 10.88 11.17
N ASN A 33 -11.93 10.07 10.52
CA ASN A 33 -12.66 10.40 9.29
C ASN A 33 -11.76 10.95 8.18
N ILE A 34 -10.48 10.55 8.15
CA ILE A 34 -9.52 10.99 7.13
C ILE A 34 -9.83 10.26 5.84
N ILE A 35 -10.04 8.93 5.90
CA ILE A 35 -10.44 8.12 4.74
C ILE A 35 -11.76 7.45 5.03
N THR A 36 -12.73 7.68 4.14
CA THR A 36 -14.11 7.22 4.32
C THR A 36 -14.55 6.23 3.23
N GLY A 37 -13.91 6.28 2.05
CA GLY A 37 -14.25 5.42 0.91
C GLY A 37 -13.63 4.02 0.92
N MET A 38 -12.91 3.62 1.97
CA MET A 38 -12.22 2.33 2.07
C MET A 38 -12.50 1.63 3.39
N THR A 39 -12.59 0.31 3.34
CA THR A 39 -12.68 -0.50 4.57
C THR A 39 -11.32 -0.60 5.25
N LEU A 40 -11.31 -0.80 6.57
CA LEU A 40 -10.08 -1.03 7.36
C LEU A 40 -9.17 -2.11 6.76
N GLY A 41 -9.76 -3.18 6.23
CA GLY A 41 -9.03 -4.26 5.57
C GLY A 41 -8.39 -3.83 4.25
N GLN A 42 -9.01 -2.91 3.50
CA GLN A 42 -8.42 -2.36 2.28
C GLN A 42 -7.29 -1.38 2.62
N LEU A 43 -7.50 -0.50 3.59
CA LEU A 43 -6.50 0.47 4.03
C LEU A 43 -5.24 -0.20 4.55
N SER A 44 -5.38 -1.11 5.51
CA SER A 44 -4.25 -1.82 6.11
C SER A 44 -3.46 -2.63 5.08
N CYS A 45 -4.17 -3.21 4.11
CA CYS A 45 -3.58 -3.95 3.01
C CYS A 45 -2.81 -3.05 2.05
N GLU A 46 -3.35 -1.88 1.72
CA GLU A 46 -2.68 -0.89 0.88
C GLU A 46 -1.41 -0.35 1.55
N ILE A 47 -1.50 0.07 2.82
CA ILE A 47 -0.34 0.55 3.60
C ILE A 47 0.77 -0.51 3.62
N PHE A 48 0.43 -1.75 3.98
CA PHE A 48 1.39 -2.84 4.00
C PHE A 48 1.96 -3.15 2.62
N ALA A 49 1.15 -3.10 1.56
CA ALA A 49 1.62 -3.42 0.22
C ALA A 49 2.61 -2.38 -0.32
N HIS A 50 2.41 -1.10 0.01
CA HIS A 50 3.37 -0.05 -0.31
C HIS A 50 4.71 -0.28 0.40
N ALA A 51 4.69 -0.53 1.70
CA ALA A 51 5.90 -0.86 2.46
C ALA A 51 6.56 -2.14 1.95
N TYR A 52 5.76 -3.15 1.62
CA TYR A 52 6.28 -4.41 1.13
C TYR A 52 7.01 -4.25 -0.18
N VAL A 53 6.41 -3.54 -1.13
CA VAL A 53 7.08 -3.25 -2.40
C VAL A 53 8.31 -2.41 -2.17
N TYR A 54 8.27 -1.35 -1.36
CA TYR A 54 9.44 -0.52 -1.09
C TYR A 54 10.65 -1.36 -0.61
N TYR A 55 10.44 -2.21 0.40
CA TYR A 55 11.52 -3.00 1.01
C TYR A 55 11.90 -4.27 0.22
N ASN A 56 10.96 -4.88 -0.51
CA ASN A 56 11.17 -6.19 -1.13
C ASN A 56 11.26 -6.12 -2.66
N PHE A 57 11.17 -4.94 -3.28
CA PHE A 57 11.25 -4.80 -4.73
C PHE A 57 12.50 -5.47 -5.30
N HIS A 58 13.63 -5.34 -4.61
CA HIS A 58 14.91 -5.93 -4.99
C HIS A 58 14.92 -7.47 -4.86
N LEU A 59 14.10 -8.02 -3.95
CA LEU A 59 13.96 -9.45 -3.70
C LEU A 59 12.95 -10.12 -4.66
N LEU A 60 12.09 -9.33 -5.32
CA LEU A 60 11.17 -9.87 -6.33
C LEU A 60 11.95 -10.46 -7.52
N PRO A 61 11.46 -11.55 -8.14
CA PRO A 61 12.07 -12.09 -9.35
C PRO A 61 12.22 -11.03 -10.45
N ARG A 62 13.34 -11.04 -11.18
CA ARG A 62 13.62 -10.05 -12.25
C ARG A 62 12.51 -9.89 -13.29
N PHE A 63 11.74 -10.95 -13.57
CA PHE A 63 10.61 -10.86 -14.50
C PHE A 63 9.51 -9.94 -13.96
N MET A 64 9.22 -9.96 -12.65
CA MET A 64 8.27 -9.05 -12.01
C MET A 64 8.81 -7.62 -11.97
N GLN A 65 10.09 -7.44 -11.64
CA GLN A 65 10.74 -6.11 -11.65
C GLN A 65 10.68 -5.43 -13.02
N ASN A 66 10.65 -6.20 -14.11
CA ASN A 66 10.56 -5.68 -15.48
C ASN A 66 9.13 -5.43 -15.96
N MET A 67 8.11 -5.85 -15.21
CA MET A 67 6.72 -5.52 -15.56
C MET A 67 6.48 -4.02 -15.37
N LYS A 68 5.96 -3.34 -16.40
CA LYS A 68 5.64 -1.90 -16.36
C LYS A 68 4.76 -1.54 -15.16
N ALA A 69 3.82 -2.41 -14.80
CA ALA A 69 2.96 -2.23 -13.64
C ALA A 69 3.76 -2.15 -12.34
N PHE A 70 4.73 -3.05 -12.12
CA PHE A 70 5.56 -3.08 -10.92
C PHE A 70 6.55 -1.91 -10.88
N LYS A 71 7.12 -1.48 -12.01
CA LYS A 71 7.96 -0.26 -12.05
C LYS A 71 7.18 1.00 -11.75
N SER A 72 6.01 1.16 -12.37
CA SER A 72 5.12 2.29 -12.08
C SER A 72 4.68 2.26 -10.62
N PHE A 73 4.45 1.07 -10.08
CA PHE A 73 4.06 0.90 -8.69
C PHE A 73 5.22 1.22 -7.72
N TYR A 74 6.43 0.72 -7.98
CA TYR A 74 7.61 1.07 -7.19
C TYR A 74 7.87 2.59 -7.17
N HIS A 75 7.70 3.25 -8.32
CA HIS A 75 7.83 4.70 -8.38
C HIS A 75 6.73 5.43 -7.60
N SER A 76 5.51 4.88 -7.54
CA SER A 76 4.43 5.46 -6.72
C SER A 76 4.64 5.27 -5.21
N VAL A 77 5.45 4.30 -4.78
CA VAL A 77 5.69 4.03 -3.35
C VAL A 77 7.04 4.58 -2.86
N SER A 78 7.91 5.07 -3.75
CA SER A 78 9.22 5.61 -3.37
C SER A 78 9.11 6.87 -2.52
N ASP A 79 8.01 7.61 -2.66
CA ASP A 79 7.73 8.85 -1.94
C ASP A 79 6.90 8.63 -0.66
N GLY A 80 6.67 7.37 -0.26
CA GLY A 80 5.86 6.99 0.89
C GLY A 80 4.59 6.24 0.51
N VAL A 81 3.67 6.10 1.47
CA VAL A 81 2.36 5.50 1.25
C VAL A 81 1.37 6.60 0.88
N ASP A 82 1.07 6.71 -0.41
CA ASP A 82 0.02 7.59 -0.92
C ASP A 82 -1.34 6.88 -0.81
N LEU A 83 -2.22 7.44 0.03
CA LEU A 83 -3.60 6.99 0.19
C LEU A 83 -4.58 7.92 -0.54
N GLU A 84 -5.43 7.32 -1.35
CA GLU A 84 -6.43 7.98 -2.20
C GLU A 84 -7.85 7.68 -1.69
N ASP A 85 -8.70 8.71 -1.52
CA ASP A 85 -10.09 8.48 -1.09
C ASP A 85 -10.88 7.75 -2.17
N CYS A 86 -11.88 6.96 -1.77
CA CYS A 86 -12.64 6.04 -2.62
C CYS A 86 -11.84 4.85 -3.18
N GLY A 87 -10.56 4.72 -2.79
CA GLY A 87 -9.73 3.57 -3.00
C GLY A 87 -9.33 3.36 -4.45
N ASP A 88 -8.07 3.00 -4.63
CA ASP A 88 -7.48 2.86 -5.94
C ASP A 88 -8.21 1.91 -6.90
N LYS A 89 -7.92 2.10 -8.19
CA LYS A 89 -8.42 1.30 -9.30
C LYS A 89 -8.38 -0.19 -8.94
N TRP A 90 -9.44 -0.92 -9.28
CA TRP A 90 -9.66 -2.33 -8.90
C TRP A 90 -8.43 -3.26 -9.02
N TYR A 91 -7.54 -3.02 -9.98
CA TYR A 91 -6.31 -3.78 -10.17
C TYR A 91 -5.27 -3.58 -9.04
N ARG A 92 -5.18 -2.39 -8.42
CA ARG A 92 -4.30 -2.13 -7.26
C ARG A 92 -4.81 -2.89 -6.04
N ARG A 93 -6.13 -2.91 -5.81
CA ARG A 93 -6.76 -3.72 -4.75
C ARG A 93 -6.47 -5.22 -4.89
N LEU A 94 -6.46 -5.71 -6.13
CA LEU A 94 -6.10 -7.10 -6.42
C LEU A 94 -4.62 -7.36 -6.11
N ALA A 95 -3.72 -6.47 -6.56
CA ALA A 95 -2.29 -6.57 -6.27
C ALA A 95 -2.00 -6.55 -4.76
N TYR A 96 -2.68 -5.70 -4.00
CA TYR A 96 -2.53 -5.60 -2.55
C TYR A 96 -2.96 -6.88 -1.85
N ARG A 97 -4.09 -7.47 -2.26
CA ARG A 97 -4.52 -8.76 -1.73
C ARG A 97 -3.49 -9.86 -1.98
N PHE A 98 -2.87 -9.90 -3.16
CA PHE A 98 -1.79 -10.85 -3.43
C PHE A 98 -0.58 -10.58 -2.53
N ILE A 99 -0.16 -9.33 -2.39
CA ILE A 99 0.98 -8.95 -1.54
C ILE A 99 0.72 -9.27 -0.07
N TRP A 100 -0.51 -9.11 0.41
CA TRP A 100 -0.86 -9.42 1.79
C TRP A 100 -0.63 -10.89 2.17
N ILE A 101 -0.73 -11.81 1.20
CA ILE A 101 -0.53 -13.25 1.42
C ILE A 101 0.96 -13.63 1.30
N LEU A 102 1.80 -12.77 0.72
CA LEU A 102 3.23 -13.06 0.58
C LEU A 102 3.93 -13.16 1.94
N PRO A 103 4.93 -14.04 2.06
CA PRO A 103 5.76 -14.10 3.25
C PRO A 103 6.50 -12.77 3.43
N THR A 104 6.49 -12.26 4.65
CA THR A 104 7.32 -11.12 5.04
C THR A 104 8.75 -11.62 5.27
N PHE A 105 9.73 -10.96 4.66
CA PHE A 105 11.14 -11.25 4.87
C PHE A 105 11.71 -10.32 5.94
N LYS A 106 12.72 -10.75 6.69
CA LYS A 106 13.44 -9.83 7.57
C LYS A 106 14.10 -8.77 6.69
N ILE A 107 13.76 -7.52 6.95
CA ILE A 107 14.39 -6.33 6.38
C ILE A 107 15.59 -5.94 7.23
#